data_AF-A0A932HAN9-F1
#
_entry.id   AF-A0A932HAN9-F1
#
_cell.length_a   1.000
_cell.length_b   1.000
_cell.length_c   1.000
_cell.angle_alpha   90.00
_cell.angle_beta   90.00
_cell.angle_gamma   90.00
#
_symmetry.space_group_name_H-M   'P 1'
#
loop_
_entity.id
_entity.type
_entity.pdbx_description
1 polymer ?
#
loop_
_entity_poly.entity_id
_entity_poly.type
_entity_poly.pdbx_seq_one_letter_code
_entity_poly.pdbx_strand_id
1 'polypeptide(L)'
;MPTEADTRIVIDRLLREAGWDIENKSLVSTEEPSADGRADYLLKNQRTQPLAVVEAKRFSIDPYSANQQTKAYAVGLAAPFILLSNGREHYFWDYENGDARPVLGFPSQADLERRANLRL
;
A
#
# COMPACT_ATOMS: atom_id res chain seq x y z
N MET A 1 -1.08 4.63 -24.40
CA MET A 1 -0.27 4.71 -23.17
C MET A 1 -1.20 4.43 -22.01
N PRO A 2 -0.92 3.47 -21.13
CA PRO A 2 -1.73 3.24 -19.94
C PRO A 2 -1.77 4.50 -19.06
N THR A 3 -2.96 4.80 -18.57
CA THR A 3 -3.25 5.89 -17.65
C THR A 3 -3.03 5.45 -16.20
N GLU A 4 -3.10 6.40 -15.27
CA GLU A 4 -3.13 6.10 -13.85
C GLU A 4 -4.39 5.32 -13.45
N ALA A 5 -5.53 5.58 -14.10
CA ALA A 5 -6.76 4.82 -13.90
C ALA A 5 -6.59 3.35 -14.30
N ASP A 6 -5.86 3.08 -15.39
CA ASP A 6 -5.55 1.70 -15.80
C ASP A 6 -4.69 0.99 -14.75
N THR A 7 -3.73 1.69 -14.12
CA THR A 7 -2.94 1.11 -13.02
C THR A 7 -3.85 0.75 -11.85
N ARG A 8 -4.75 1.65 -11.46
CA ARG A 8 -5.67 1.43 -10.33
C ARG A 8 -6.55 0.21 -10.53
N ILE A 9 -7.03 -0.05 -11.75
CA ILE A 9 -7.78 -1.28 -12.07
C ILE A 9 -6.96 -2.53 -11.74
N VAL A 10 -5.66 -2.54 -12.07
CA VAL A 10 -4.79 -3.67 -11.77
C VAL A 10 -4.51 -3.78 -10.27
N ILE A 11 -4.29 -2.66 -9.58
CA ILE A 11 -4.08 -2.65 -8.13
C ILE A 11 -5.33 -3.13 -7.38
N ASP A 12 -6.52 -2.66 -7.77
CA ASP A 12 -7.79 -3.12 -7.22
C ASP A 12 -7.97 -4.64 -7.38
N ARG A 13 -7.53 -5.19 -8.52
CA ARG A 13 -7.53 -6.63 -8.75
C ARG A 13 -6.54 -7.34 -7.81
N LEU A 14 -5.31 -6.85 -7.70
CA LEU A 14 -4.27 -7.42 -6.81
C LEU A 14 -4.71 -7.40 -5.33
N LEU A 15 -5.36 -6.32 -4.90
CA LEU A 15 -5.95 -6.21 -3.57
C LEU A 15 -7.04 -7.27 -3.35
N ARG A 16 -7.97 -7.42 -4.29
CA ARG A 16 -9.00 -8.47 -4.21
C ARG A 16 -8.43 -9.88 -4.23
N GLU A 17 -7.42 -10.14 -5.05
CA GLU A 17 -6.71 -11.44 -5.09
C GLU A 17 -5.99 -11.75 -3.75
N ALA A 18 -5.50 -10.73 -3.06
CA ALA A 18 -4.95 -10.83 -1.71
C ALA A 18 -6.03 -10.87 -0.60
N GLY A 19 -7.32 -10.89 -0.96
CA GLY A 19 -8.45 -11.02 -0.03
C GLY A 19 -8.93 -9.71 0.59
N TRP A 20 -8.49 -8.55 0.07
CA TRP A 20 -8.99 -7.25 0.53
C TRP A 20 -10.36 -6.92 -0.08
N ASP A 21 -11.29 -6.50 0.78
CA ASP A 21 -12.56 -5.93 0.38
C ASP A 21 -12.42 -4.41 0.20
N ILE A 22 -12.27 -3.97 -1.05
CA ILE A 22 -12.06 -2.55 -1.39
C ILE A 22 -13.34 -1.70 -1.28
N GLU A 23 -14.51 -2.34 -1.21
CA GLU A 23 -15.80 -1.68 -1.04
C GLU A 23 -16.07 -1.39 0.44
N ASN A 24 -15.50 -2.21 1.32
CA ASN A 24 -15.53 -2.00 2.75
C ASN A 24 -14.52 -0.93 3.22
N LYS A 25 -14.98 0.32 3.34
CA LYS A 25 -14.16 1.46 3.79
C LYS A 25 -13.61 1.37 5.21
N SER A 26 -14.13 0.46 6.04
CA SER A 26 -13.54 0.17 7.35
C SER A 26 -12.22 -0.61 7.23
N LEU A 27 -12.03 -1.35 6.14
CA LEU A 27 -10.85 -2.16 5.86
C LEU A 27 -9.93 -1.53 4.81
N VAL A 28 -10.50 -0.86 3.81
CA VAL A 28 -9.76 -0.22 2.73
C VAL A 28 -10.32 1.18 2.47
N SER A 29 -9.59 2.21 2.91
CA SER A 29 -9.82 3.58 2.45
C SER A 29 -9.13 3.82 1.11
N THR A 30 -9.72 4.66 0.28
CA THR A 30 -9.15 5.13 -0.99
C THR A 30 -9.00 6.65 -0.94
N GLU A 31 -7.94 7.19 -1.54
CA GLU A 31 -7.62 8.64 -1.49
C GLU A 31 -7.54 9.17 -0.04
N GLU A 32 -6.86 8.45 0.85
CA GLU A 32 -6.80 8.80 2.27
C GLU A 32 -5.87 10.01 2.48
N PRO A 33 -6.37 11.15 3.01
CA PRO A 33 -5.57 12.34 3.23
C PRO A 33 -4.56 12.13 4.36
N SER A 34 -3.38 12.72 4.20
CA SER A 34 -2.34 12.82 5.23
C SER A 34 -1.81 14.26 5.27
N ALA A 35 -1.03 14.59 6.30
CA ALA A 35 -0.48 15.94 6.45
C ALA A 35 0.34 16.40 5.23
N ASP A 36 1.06 15.47 4.60
CA ASP A 36 2.01 15.74 3.52
C ASP A 36 1.58 15.19 2.15
N GLY A 37 0.29 14.84 2.00
CA GLY A 37 -0.23 14.33 0.73
C GLY A 37 -1.46 13.45 0.88
N ARG A 38 -1.59 12.46 -0.01
CA ARG A 38 -2.73 11.56 -0.06
C ARG A 38 -2.26 10.17 -0.48
N ALA A 39 -2.59 9.16 0.30
CA ALA A 39 -2.33 7.77 -0.08
C ALA A 39 -3.43 7.29 -1.02
N ASP A 40 -3.09 6.59 -2.10
CA ASP A 40 -4.10 6.02 -3.01
C ASP A 40 -4.98 5.02 -2.27
N TYR A 41 -4.36 4.19 -1.41
CA TYR A 41 -5.08 3.24 -0.55
C TYR A 41 -4.48 3.22 0.85
N LEU A 42 -5.35 3.08 1.86
CA LEU A 42 -4.98 2.76 3.23
C LEU A 42 -5.66 1.45 3.64
N LEU A 43 -4.84 0.43 3.87
CA LEU A 43 -5.22 -0.91 4.31
C LEU A 43 -5.23 -0.97 5.82
N LYS A 44 -6.30 -1.51 6.41
CA LYS A 44 -6.57 -1.49 7.85
C LYS A 44 -6.83 -2.89 8.39
N ASN A 45 -6.63 -3.08 9.68
CA ASN A 45 -7.03 -4.30 10.38
C ASN A 45 -8.54 -4.32 10.67
N GLN A 46 -9.03 -5.40 11.28
CA GLN A 46 -10.45 -5.51 11.67
C GLN A 46 -10.92 -4.48 12.71
N ARG A 47 -9.97 -3.82 13.39
CA ARG A 47 -10.22 -2.71 14.34
C ARG A 47 -10.11 -1.35 13.67
N THR A 48 -10.07 -1.30 12.34
CA THR A 48 -9.92 -0.08 11.51
C THR A 48 -8.60 0.66 11.72
N GLN A 49 -7.59 0.00 12.30
CA GLN A 49 -6.27 0.58 12.50
C GLN A 49 -5.41 0.39 11.24
N PRO A 50 -4.64 1.41 10.83
CA PRO A 50 -3.69 1.35 9.72
C PRO A 50 -2.72 0.16 9.78
N LEU A 51 -2.58 -0.56 8.67
CA LEU A 51 -1.59 -1.63 8.48
C LEU A 51 -0.61 -1.27 7.37
N ALA A 52 -1.11 -0.82 6.22
CA ALA A 52 -0.25 -0.44 5.10
C ALA A 52 -0.87 0.66 4.26
N VAL A 53 -0.02 1.49 3.65
CA VAL A 53 -0.41 2.36 2.54
C VAL A 53 -0.02 1.72 1.21
N VAL A 54 -0.81 1.97 0.17
CA VAL A 54 -0.45 1.61 -1.21
C VAL A 54 -0.31 2.89 -2.02
N GLU A 55 0.84 3.04 -2.69
CA GLU A 55 1.09 4.08 -3.69
C GLU A 55 1.00 3.48 -5.09
N ALA A 56 0.13 4.03 -5.91
CA ALA A 56 -0.02 3.70 -7.32
C ALA A 56 0.79 4.66 -8.18
N LYS A 57 1.56 4.12 -9.12
CA LYS A 57 2.21 4.89 -10.19
C LYS A 57 1.76 4.43 -11.56
N ARG A 58 1.88 5.31 -12.54
CA ARG A 58 1.64 4.94 -13.94
C ARG A 58 2.58 3.79 -14.34
N PHE A 59 2.09 2.87 -15.16
CA PHE A 59 2.85 1.70 -15.66
C PHE A 59 4.27 1.96 -16.17
N SER A 60 4.54 3.16 -16.70
CA SER A 60 5.84 3.55 -17.25
C SER A 60 6.81 4.13 -16.22
N ILE A 61 6.40 4.25 -14.96
CA ILE A 61 7.19 4.83 -13.88
C ILE A 61 7.60 3.71 -12.92
N ASP A 62 8.88 3.71 -12.55
CA ASP A 62 9.38 2.84 -11.49
C ASP A 62 8.70 3.24 -10.16
N PRO A 63 7.93 2.36 -9.52
CA PRO A 63 7.22 2.68 -8.30
C PRO A 63 8.17 2.97 -7.13
N TYR A 64 9.41 2.45 -7.14
CA TYR A 64 10.40 2.73 -6.10
C TYR A 64 10.78 4.22 -6.03
N SER A 65 10.66 4.96 -7.14
CA SER A 65 10.96 6.41 -7.20
C SER A 65 10.12 7.28 -6.25
N ALA A 66 9.00 6.75 -5.74
CA ALA A 66 8.09 7.46 -4.84
C ALA A 66 8.40 7.28 -3.35
N ASN A 67 9.40 6.46 -3.00
CA ASN A 67 9.60 5.95 -1.65
C ASN A 67 9.65 7.04 -0.55
N GLN A 68 10.43 8.10 -0.71
CA GLN A 68 10.60 9.12 0.34
C GLN A 68 9.31 9.87 0.64
N GLN A 69 8.57 10.27 -0.40
CA GLN A 69 7.27 10.92 -0.24
C GLN A 69 6.28 9.96 0.40
N THR A 70 6.27 8.70 -0.05
CA THR A 70 5.39 7.67 0.50
C THR A 70 5.63 7.38 1.97
N LYS A 71 6.89 7.37 2.38
CA LYS A 71 7.25 7.21 3.79
C LYS A 71 6.69 8.33 4.67
N ALA A 72 6.69 9.58 4.20
CA ALA A 72 6.20 10.71 4.98
C ALA A 72 4.71 10.54 5.35
N TYR A 73 3.85 10.22 4.38
CA TYR A 73 2.44 10.02 4.69
C TYR A 73 2.16 8.71 5.43
N ALA A 74 2.94 7.65 5.22
CA ALA A 74 2.81 6.40 5.98
C ALA A 74 3.03 6.65 7.48
N VAL A 75 4.06 7.43 7.81
CA VAL A 75 4.35 7.88 9.17
C VAL A 75 3.22 8.75 9.71
N GLY A 76 2.73 9.73 8.94
CA GLY A 76 1.61 10.58 9.34
C GLY A 76 0.30 9.83 9.60
N LEU A 77 0.08 8.73 8.89
CA LEU A 77 -1.07 7.84 9.06
C LEU A 77 -0.83 6.71 10.08
N ALA A 78 0.34 6.66 10.73
CA ALA A 78 0.74 5.56 11.61
C ALA A 78 0.60 4.16 10.97
N ALA A 79 0.82 4.07 9.65
CA ALA A 79 0.77 2.82 8.90
C ALA A 79 2.17 2.18 8.89
N PRO A 80 2.37 1.00 9.48
CA PRO A 80 3.71 0.41 9.64
C PRO A 80 4.35 -0.03 8.32
N PHE A 81 3.55 -0.31 7.28
CA PHE A 81 4.05 -0.84 6.02
C PHE A 81 3.65 0.02 4.81
N ILE A 82 4.42 -0.12 3.74
CA ILE A 82 4.20 0.55 2.47
C ILE A 82 4.21 -0.50 1.35
N LEU A 83 3.29 -0.37 0.40
CA LEU A 83 3.30 -1.04 -0.88
C LEU A 83 3.46 0.00 -1.98
N LEU A 84 4.46 -0.17 -2.84
CA LEU A 84 4.66 0.67 -4.03
C LEU A 84 4.33 -0.17 -5.25
N SER A 85 3.49 0.33 -6.17
CA SER A 85 3.06 -0.45 -7.33
C SER A 85 2.84 0.41 -8.57
N ASN A 86 3.27 -0.08 -9.72
CA ASN A 86 2.88 0.45 -11.03
C ASN A 86 1.98 -0.52 -11.82
N GLY A 87 1.43 -1.54 -11.16
CA GLY A 87 0.63 -2.60 -11.78
C GLY A 87 1.44 -3.73 -12.42
N ARG A 88 2.77 -3.61 -12.54
CA ARG A 88 3.66 -4.67 -13.05
C ARG A 88 4.72 -5.07 -12.04
N GLU A 89 5.30 -4.08 -11.39
CA GLU A 89 6.30 -4.23 -10.35
C GLU A 89 5.71 -3.76 -9.03
N HIS A 90 6.05 -4.48 -7.98
CA HIS A 90 5.51 -4.27 -6.65
C HIS A 90 6.64 -4.36 -5.64
N TYR A 91 6.68 -3.42 -4.71
CA TYR A 91 7.61 -3.42 -3.60
C TYR A 91 6.84 -3.40 -2.29
N PHE A 92 7.28 -4.24 -1.35
CA PHE A 92 6.86 -4.18 0.03
C PHE A 92 7.95 -3.55 0.86
N TRP A 93 7.57 -2.59 1.71
CA TRP A 93 8.52 -1.87 2.53
C TRP A 93 8.06 -1.77 3.98
N ASP A 94 8.82 -2.43 4.83
CA ASP A 94 8.86 -2.15 6.27
C ASP A 94 9.97 -1.12 6.48
N TYR A 95 9.58 0.15 6.54
CA TYR A 95 10.50 1.29 6.50
C TYR A 95 11.31 1.53 7.78
N GLU A 96 11.06 0.74 8.83
CA GLU A 96 11.85 0.73 10.07
C GLU A 96 12.85 -0.44 10.07
N ASN A 97 12.58 -1.51 9.32
CA ASN A 97 13.38 -2.73 9.30
C ASN A 97 14.21 -2.93 8.01
N GLY A 98 14.29 -1.92 7.15
CA GLY A 98 15.19 -1.92 5.99
C GLY A 98 14.63 -1.16 4.80
N ASP A 99 15.17 -1.47 3.62
CA ASP A 99 14.74 -0.91 2.35
C ASP A 99 13.58 -1.73 1.73
N ALA A 100 12.89 -1.14 0.75
CA ALA A 100 11.79 -1.78 0.04
C ALA A 100 12.30 -2.99 -0.75
N ARG A 101 11.51 -4.07 -0.74
CA ARG A 101 11.87 -5.34 -1.38
C ARG A 101 10.85 -5.70 -2.46
N PRO A 102 11.28 -6.23 -3.61
CA PRO A 102 10.35 -6.67 -4.64
C PRO A 102 9.49 -7.82 -4.11
N VAL A 103 8.21 -7.82 -4.46
CA VAL A 103 7.25 -8.88 -4.13
C VAL A 103 6.47 -9.29 -5.36
N LEU A 104 6.04 -10.56 -5.40
CA LEU A 104 5.27 -11.10 -6.52
C LEU A 104 3.77 -10.79 -6.43
N GLY A 105 3.29 -10.37 -5.26
CA GLY A 105 1.88 -10.12 -5.00
C GLY A 105 1.68 -9.36 -3.71
N PHE A 106 0.44 -8.90 -3.51
CA PHE A 106 0.09 -8.11 -2.35
C PHE A 106 -0.12 -9.02 -1.13
N PRO A 107 0.33 -8.61 0.06
CA PRO A 107 0.07 -9.35 1.29
C PRO A 107 -1.41 -9.29 1.65
N SER A 108 -1.92 -10.38 2.24
CA SER A 108 -3.26 -10.37 2.83
C SER A 108 -3.30 -9.55 4.12
N GLN A 109 -4.50 -9.24 4.61
CA GLN A 109 -4.68 -8.61 5.92
C GLN A 109 -3.99 -9.41 7.03
N ALA A 110 -4.15 -10.74 7.03
CA ALA A 110 -3.54 -11.62 8.02
C ALA A 110 -2.00 -11.63 7.96
N ASP A 111 -1.42 -11.51 6.77
CA ASP A 111 0.04 -11.40 6.61
C ASP A 111 0.58 -10.10 7.21
N LEU A 112 -0.11 -8.98 6.96
CA LEU A 112 0.25 -7.67 7.51
C LEU A 112 0.10 -7.65 9.04
N GLU A 113 -1.01 -8.16 9.58
CA GLU A 113 -1.23 -8.26 11.02
C GLU A 113 -0.18 -9.14 11.69
N ARG A 114 0.15 -10.30 11.10
CA ARG A 114 1.21 -11.17 11.60
C ARG A 114 2.55 -10.44 11.63
N ARG A 115 2.90 -9.72 10.56
CA ARG A 115 4.16 -8.95 10.50
C ARG A 115 4.17 -7.82 11.53
N ALA A 116 3.07 -7.09 11.69
CA ALA A 116 2.96 -6.02 12.69
C ALA A 116 3.18 -6.56 14.10
N ASN A 117 2.59 -7.72 14.43
CA ASN A 117 2.76 -8.36 15.73
C ASN A 117 4.18 -8.89 16.00
N LEU A 118 5.01 -9.02 14.97
CA LEU A 118 6.41 -9.45 15.08
C LEU A 118 7.40 -8.29 15.17
N ARG A 119 6.94 -7.03 15.01
CA ARG A 119 7.77 -5.84 15.27
C ARG A 119 7.88 -5.69 16.79
N LEU A 120 9.05 -6.02 17.33
CA LEU A 120 9.42 -5.84 18.73
C LEU A 120 9.63 -4.35 19.06
#